data_AF-A0A4Q3C152-F1
#
_entry.id   AF-A0A4Q3C152-F1
#
_cell.length_a   1.000
_cell.length_b   1.000
_cell.length_c   1.000
_cell.angle_alpha   90.00
_cell.angle_beta   90.00
_cell.angle_gamma   90.00
#
_symmetry.space_group_name_H-M   'P 1'
#
loop_
_entity.id
_entity.type
_entity.pdbx_description
1 polymer ?
#
loop_
_entity_poly.entity_id
_entity_poly.type
_entity_poly.pdbx_seq_one_letter_code
_entity_poly.pdbx_strand_id
1 'polypeptide(L)'
;FLGFYPDGSDSHNFFEMTGGIFVPYPSITCLTEHDTQLLRRLMVLRLDNSTRAFHVTERQALLKILLDYYAIHLDGFRRPKSLDVLKEVFS
;
A
#
# COMPACT_ATOMS: atom_id res chain seq x y z
N PHE A 1 -11.03 6.39 -5.18
CA PHE A 1 -10.89 4.98 -4.75
C PHE A 1 -9.59 4.44 -5.34
N LEU A 2 -8.75 3.73 -4.57
CA LEU A 2 -7.43 3.27 -5.01
C LEU A 2 -7.45 2.07 -5.98
N GLY A 3 -8.62 1.55 -6.34
CA GLY A 3 -8.77 0.40 -7.25
C GLY A 3 -8.84 -0.97 -6.57
N PHE A 4 -8.68 -1.04 -5.25
CA PHE A 4 -8.75 -2.29 -4.47
C PHE A 4 -9.82 -2.15 -3.39
N TYR A 5 -10.68 -3.16 -3.28
CA TYR A 5 -11.65 -3.29 -2.19
C TYR A 5 -11.16 -4.42 -1.29
N PRO A 6 -10.79 -4.17 -0.03
CA PRO A 6 -10.53 -5.24 0.91
C PRO A 6 -11.85 -6.00 1.08
N ASP A 7 -11.94 -7.18 0.47
CA ASP A 7 -12.96 -8.15 0.84
C ASP A 7 -12.82 -8.40 2.35
N GLY A 8 -13.94 -8.63 3.05
CA GLY A 8 -14.16 -8.58 4.51
C GLY A 8 -13.31 -9.51 5.39
N SER A 9 -12.17 -9.97 4.88
CA SER A 9 -11.04 -10.62 5.53
C SER A 9 -10.26 -9.69 6.50
N ASP A 10 -10.98 -8.98 7.37
CA ASP A 10 -10.38 -8.09 8.38
C ASP A 10 -9.49 -8.83 9.40
N SER A 11 -9.50 -10.16 9.41
CA SER A 11 -8.69 -11.02 10.29
C SER A 11 -7.35 -11.48 9.71
N HIS A 12 -7.06 -11.19 8.44
CA HIS A 12 -5.83 -11.66 7.80
C HIS A 12 -4.66 -10.67 7.97
N ASN A 13 -3.50 -11.21 8.38
CA ASN A 13 -2.34 -10.42 8.81
C ASN A 13 -1.38 -10.04 7.68
N PHE A 14 -1.52 -10.65 6.50
CA PHE A 14 -0.60 -10.45 5.38
C PHE A 14 -1.36 -10.01 4.13
N PHE A 15 -0.81 -9.05 3.40
CA PHE A 15 -1.29 -8.67 2.08
C PHE A 15 -0.42 -9.31 1.00
N GLU A 16 -1.01 -10.15 0.14
CA GLU A 16 -0.33 -10.80 -0.97
C GLU A 16 -0.36 -9.87 -2.19
N MET A 17 0.82 -9.44 -2.65
CA MET A 17 0.97 -8.36 -3.62
C MET A 17 0.52 -8.74 -5.04
N THR A 18 0.65 -10.02 -5.42
CA THR A 18 0.38 -10.48 -6.80
C THR A 18 -1.12 -10.58 -7.07
N GLY A 19 -1.87 -11.14 -6.13
CA GLY A 19 -3.31 -11.30 -6.17
C GLY A 19 -4.07 -10.13 -5.57
N GLY A 20 -3.41 -9.27 -4.79
CA GLY A 20 -4.04 -8.12 -4.16
C GLY A 20 -5.07 -8.48 -3.10
N ILE A 21 -4.82 -9.56 -2.35
CA ILE A 21 -5.73 -10.10 -1.35
C ILE A 21 -5.05 -10.21 0.01
N PHE A 22 -5.82 -10.14 1.09
CA PHE A 22 -5.30 -10.46 2.42
C PHE A 22 -5.39 -11.97 2.68
N VAL A 23 -4.31 -12.54 3.21
CA VAL A 23 -4.16 -13.97 3.47
C VAL A 23 -3.71 -14.24 4.91
N PRO A 24 -4.12 -15.39 5.50
CA PRO A 24 -3.79 -15.72 6.89
C PRO A 24 -2.33 -16.15 7.08
N TYR A 25 -1.67 -16.65 6.03
CA TYR A 25 -0.29 -17.15 6.07
C TYR A 25 0.56 -16.43 5.02
N PRO A 26 1.81 -16.06 5.34
CA PRO A 26 2.66 -15.32 4.41
C PRO A 26 3.20 -16.22 3.31
N SER A 27 3.34 -15.64 2.12
CA SER A 27 4.10 -16.18 0.99
C SER A 27 5.27 -15.25 0.65
N ILE A 28 6.10 -15.64 -0.32
CA ILE A 28 7.25 -14.84 -0.79
C ILE A 28 6.83 -13.46 -1.32
N THR A 29 5.61 -13.37 -1.85
CA THR A 29 5.04 -12.16 -2.45
C THR A 29 4.18 -11.37 -1.47
N CYS A 30 4.10 -11.79 -0.20
CA CYS A 30 3.40 -11.03 0.83
C CYS A 30 4.24 -9.87 1.35
N LEU A 31 3.56 -8.80 1.72
CA LEU A 31 4.11 -7.78 2.59
C LEU A 31 4.40 -8.36 3.98
N THR A 32 5.28 -7.68 4.72
CA THR A 32 5.41 -7.95 6.15
C THR A 32 4.09 -7.65 6.86
N GLU A 33 3.88 -8.23 8.05
CA GLU A 33 2.70 -7.92 8.85
C GLU A 33 2.62 -6.41 9.19
N HIS A 34 3.76 -5.80 9.48
CA HIS A 34 3.85 -4.36 9.74
C HIS A 34 3.39 -3.52 8.52
N ASP A 35 3.95 -3.81 7.35
CA ASP A 35 3.59 -3.12 6.11
C ASP A 35 2.12 -3.36 5.71
N THR A 36 1.62 -4.56 5.98
CA THR A 36 0.20 -4.91 5.81
C THR A 36 -0.69 -4.05 6.71
N GLN A 37 -0.32 -3.86 7.97
CA GLN A 37 -1.04 -2.99 8.89
C GLN A 37 -0.99 -1.52 8.48
N LEU A 38 0.16 -1.04 7.98
CA LEU A 38 0.27 0.31 7.42
C LEU A 38 -0.69 0.48 6.24
N LEU A 39 -0.68 -0.45 5.29
CA LEU A 39 -1.56 -0.42 4.13
C LEU A 39 -3.04 -0.45 4.54
N ARG A 40 -3.40 -1.30 5.52
CA ARG A 40 -4.76 -1.38 6.07
C ARG A 40 -5.17 -0.06 6.70
N ARG A 41 -4.32 0.55 7.53
CA ARG A 41 -4.55 1.89 8.10
C ARG A 41 -4.78 2.93 7.01
N LEU A 42 -4.04 2.86 5.90
CA LEU A 42 -4.20 3.78 4.78
C LEU A 42 -5.54 3.58 4.07
N MET A 43 -5.97 2.33 3.88
CA MET A 43 -7.24 1.98 3.22
C MET A 43 -8.47 2.48 3.99
N VAL A 44 -8.43 2.46 5.32
CA VAL A 44 -9.55 2.92 6.18
C VAL A 44 -9.47 4.42 6.53
N LEU A 45 -8.38 5.08 6.15
CA LEU A 45 -8.17 6.49 6.46
C LEU A 45 -9.18 7.35 5.68
N ARG A 46 -9.98 8.11 6.41
CA ARG A 46 -10.87 9.13 5.82
C ARG A 46 -10.03 10.35 5.43
N LEU A 47 -10.26 10.87 4.22
CA LEU A 47 -9.51 12.00 3.63
C LEU A 47 -9.52 13.27 4.51
N ASP A 48 -10.52 13.43 5.35
CA ASP A 48 -10.71 14.55 6.28
C ASP A 48 -9.69 14.58 7.44
N ASN A 49 -9.07 13.46 7.80
CA ASN A 49 -8.10 13.34 8.91
C ASN A 49 -6.65 13.05 8.47
N SER A 50 -6.34 13.31 7.20
CA SER A 50 -5.14 12.77 6.54
C SER A 50 -3.81 13.42 6.92
N THR A 51 -3.79 14.67 7.38
CA THR A 51 -2.54 15.45 7.51
C THR A 51 -1.58 14.93 8.60
N ARG A 52 -2.07 14.15 9.58
CA ARG A 52 -1.27 13.61 10.70
C ARG A 52 -1.35 12.09 10.89
N ALA A 53 -1.97 11.36 9.97
CA ALA A 53 -2.26 9.93 10.18
C ALA A 53 -1.03 9.01 10.11
N PHE A 54 0.03 9.45 9.42
CA PHE A 54 1.26 8.69 9.21
C PHE A 54 2.50 9.54 9.42
N HIS A 55 3.50 8.94 10.07
CA HIS A 55 4.86 9.46 10.18
C HIS A 55 5.56 9.46 8.81
N VAL A 56 6.60 10.28 8.65
CA VAL A 56 7.35 10.40 7.37
C VAL A 56 7.87 9.05 6.88
N THR A 57 8.37 8.21 7.78
CA THR A 57 8.87 6.86 7.45
C THR A 57 7.76 5.93 6.98
N GLU A 58 6.59 5.95 7.64
CA GLU A 58 5.42 5.17 7.24
C GLU A 58 4.92 5.60 5.85
N ARG A 59 4.92 6.91 5.56
CA ARG A 59 4.56 7.43 4.23
C ARG A 59 5.50 6.92 3.14
N GLN A 60 6.82 6.87 3.39
CA GLN A 60 7.79 6.34 2.43
C GLN A 60 7.59 4.83 2.20
N ALA A 61 7.31 4.06 3.25
CA ALA A 61 6.99 2.64 3.14
C ALA A 61 5.72 2.41 2.31
N LEU A 62 4.63 3.11 2.65
CA LEU A 62 3.35 3.06 1.93
C LEU A 62 3.52 3.42 0.45
N LEU A 63 4.26 4.47 0.16
CA LEU A 63 4.55 4.88 -1.21
C LEU A 63 5.26 3.77 -2.00
N LYS A 64 6.28 3.15 -1.40
CA LYS A 64 7.00 2.04 -2.02
C LYS A 64 6.05 0.86 -2.29
N ILE A 65 5.20 0.51 -1.32
CA ILE A 65 4.20 -0.56 -1.44
C ILE A 65 3.26 -0.28 -2.62
N LEU A 66 2.70 0.93 -2.70
CA LEU A 66 1.78 1.31 -3.78
C LEU A 66 2.46 1.24 -5.16
N LEU A 67 3.70 1.69 -5.27
CA LEU A 67 4.46 1.62 -6.52
C LEU A 67 4.77 0.18 -6.94
N ASP A 68 5.19 -0.65 -6.00
CA ASP A 68 5.44 -2.08 -6.25
C ASP A 68 4.16 -2.77 -6.69
N TYR A 69 3.04 -2.47 -6.03
CA TYR A 69 1.72 -2.97 -6.39
C TYR A 69 1.32 -2.56 -7.81
N TYR A 70 1.35 -1.26 -8.12
CA TYR A 70 0.95 -0.80 -9.46
C TYR A 70 1.87 -1.32 -10.57
N ALA A 71 3.16 -1.55 -10.28
CA ALA A 71 4.07 -2.17 -11.24
C ALA A 71 3.69 -3.63 -11.58
N ILE A 72 3.02 -4.34 -10.67
CA ILE A 72 2.53 -5.72 -10.90
C ILE A 72 1.22 -5.70 -11.69
N HIS A 73 0.32 -4.75 -11.39
CA HIS A 73 -1.07 -4.79 -11.85
C HIS A 73 -1.39 -3.88 -13.05
N LEU A 74 -0.53 -2.91 -13.38
CA LEU A 74 -0.75 -1.99 -14.48
C LEU A 74 0.26 -2.21 -15.61
N ASP A 75 -0.22 -2.74 -16.73
CA ASP A 75 0.58 -2.91 -17.94
C ASP A 75 1.15 -1.56 -18.42
N GLY A 76 2.46 -1.54 -18.68
CA GLY A 76 3.16 -0.33 -19.11
C GLY A 76 3.41 0.69 -18.00
N PHE A 77 3.16 0.36 -16.72
CA PHE A 77 3.51 1.24 -15.60
C PHE A 77 5.01 1.49 -15.54
N ARG A 78 5.40 2.74 -15.79
CA ARG A 78 6.79 3.17 -15.64
C ARG A 78 6.98 3.73 -14.26
N ARG A 79 7.75 3.01 -13.44
CA ARG A 79 8.17 3.48 -12.13
C ARG A 79 8.83 4.87 -12.28
N PRO A 80 8.33 5.92 -11.61
CA PRO A 80 8.93 7.24 -11.68
C PRO A 80 10.41 7.15 -11.27
N LYS A 81 11.29 7.77 -12.05
CA LYS A 81 12.75 7.65 -11.87
C LYS A 81 13.28 8.36 -10.62
N SER A 82 12.50 9.25 -9.99
CA SER A 82 12.88 9.92 -8.75
C SER A 82 11.85 9.70 -7.65
N LEU A 83 12.36 9.41 -6.45
CA LEU A 83 11.60 9.46 -5.20
C LEU A 83 11.06 10.88 -4.94
N ASP A 84 11.74 11.90 -5.44
CA ASP A 84 11.37 13.30 -5.19
C ASP A 84 10.12 13.73 -5.96
N VAL A 85 9.91 13.26 -7.20
CA VAL A 85 8.65 13.49 -7.93
C VAL A 85 7.48 12.81 -7.21
N LEU A 86 7.72 11.66 -6.59
CA LEU A 86 6.71 10.98 -5.81
C LEU A 86 6.39 11.72 -4.50
N LYS A 87 7.37 12.37 -3.85
CA LYS A 87 7.09 13.20 -2.67
C LYS A 87 6.16 14.38 -3.00
N GLU A 88 6.29 14.99 -4.18
CA GLU A 88 5.42 16.10 -4.61
C GLU A 88 3.95 15.68 -4.78
N VAL A 89 3.67 14.46 -5.24
CA VAL A 89 2.29 13.98 -5.44
C VAL A 89 1.57 13.70 -4.10
N PHE A 90 2.32 13.49 -3.02
CA PHE A 90 1.80 13.14 -1.69
C PHE A 90 2.11 14.18 -0.60
N SER A 91 2.54 15.39 -0.98
CA SER A 91 2.78 16.54 -0.08
C SER A 91 1.60 17.49 -0.04
#